data_AF-K1SME1-F1
#
_entry.id   AF-K1SME1-F1
#
_cell.length_a   1.000
_cell.length_b   1.000
_cell.length_c   1.000
_cell.angle_alpha   90.00
_cell.angle_beta   90.00
_cell.angle_gamma   90.00
#
_symmetry.space_group_name_H-M   'P 1'
#
loop_
_entity.id
_entity.type
_entity.pdbx_description
1 polymer ?
#
loop_
_entity_poly.entity_id
_entity_poly.type
_entity_poly.pdbx_seq_one_letter_code
_entity_poly.pdbx_strand_id
1 'polypeptide(L)'
;MVGWLSGSKASGLFTSYITMLMATVYFASLIFFVLEHKVNPMVTDYWSALWWAFMDVTTVGSNIYAVTPTGKILSVVLAALGMMMFPIFTVYVTS
;
A
#
# COMPACT_ATOMS: atom_id res chain seq x y z
N MET A 1 -12.03 5.27 -35.46
CA MET A 1 -12.28 3.84 -35.24
C MET A 1 -11.38 3.30 -34.11
N VAL A 2 -11.37 3.96 -32.93
CA VAL A 2 -10.48 3.60 -31.79
C VAL A 2 -11.19 3.68 -30.42
N GLY A 3 -12.45 4.14 -30.34
CA GLY A 3 -13.13 4.38 -29.06
C GLY A 3 -13.68 3.14 -28.32
N TRP A 4 -13.86 2.01 -29.00
CA TRP A 4 -14.53 0.84 -28.42
C TRP A 4 -13.60 -0.11 -27.66
N LEU A 5 -12.28 -0.03 -27.86
CA LEU A 5 -11.30 -0.84 -27.12
C LEU A 5 -10.88 -0.22 -25.78
N SER A 6 -11.22 1.06 -25.54
CA SER A 6 -10.82 1.75 -24.31
C SER A 6 -11.73 1.40 -23.12
N GLY A 7 -13.04 1.29 -23.34
CA GLY A 7 -14.03 1.12 -22.27
C GLY A 7 -13.93 -0.19 -21.47
N SER A 8 -13.48 -1.29 -22.07
CA SER A 8 -13.36 -2.60 -21.40
C SER A 8 -11.96 -2.88 -20.82
N LYS A 9 -10.92 -2.24 -21.35
CA LYS A 9 -9.54 -2.37 -20.84
C LYS A 9 -9.29 -1.47 -19.64
N ALA A 10 -9.88 -0.27 -19.62
CA ALA A 10 -9.76 0.66 -18.51
C ALA A 10 -10.32 0.08 -17.19
N SER A 11 -11.44 -0.64 -17.24
CA SER A 11 -12.01 -1.32 -16.07
C SER A 11 -11.15 -2.50 -15.61
N GLY A 12 -10.65 -3.34 -16.52
CA GLY A 12 -9.77 -4.47 -16.18
C GLY A 12 -8.44 -4.06 -15.57
N LEU A 13 -7.82 -2.98 -16.08
CA LEU A 13 -6.59 -2.42 -15.53
C LEU A 13 -6.83 -1.75 -14.18
N PHE A 14 -7.93 -1.03 -14.00
CA PHE A 14 -8.32 -0.44 -12.72
C PHE A 14 -8.54 -1.52 -11.65
N THR A 15 -9.27 -2.58 -11.97
CA THR A 15 -9.44 -3.73 -11.06
C THR A 15 -8.10 -4.38 -10.73
N SER A 16 -7.25 -4.65 -11.72
CA SER A 16 -5.91 -5.20 -11.49
C SER A 16 -5.07 -4.31 -10.58
N TYR A 17 -5.22 -2.98 -10.71
CA TYR A 17 -4.50 -2.01 -9.91
C TYR A 17 -4.92 -2.02 -8.44
N ILE A 18 -6.23 -1.97 -8.16
CA ILE A 18 -6.79 -2.12 -6.81
C ILE A 18 -6.35 -3.45 -6.19
N THR A 19 -6.37 -4.53 -6.98
CA THR A 19 -6.00 -5.87 -6.49
C THR A 19 -4.52 -5.93 -6.10
N MET A 20 -3.63 -5.38 -6.94
CA MET A 20 -2.19 -5.32 -6.66
C MET A 20 -1.87 -4.45 -5.44
N LEU A 21 -2.58 -3.34 -5.28
CA LEU A 21 -2.46 -2.48 -4.10
C LEU A 21 -2.87 -3.22 -2.83
N MET A 22 -4.05 -3.83 -2.82
CA MET A 22 -4.55 -4.59 -1.67
C MET A 22 -3.60 -5.74 -1.31
N ALA A 23 -3.04 -6.43 -2.31
CA ALA A 23 -2.03 -7.46 -2.08
C ALA A 23 -0.76 -6.89 -1.45
N THR A 24 -0.26 -5.74 -1.94
CA THR A 24 0.95 -5.10 -1.40
C THR A 24 0.76 -4.67 0.05
N VAL A 25 -0.37 -4.02 0.38
CA VAL A 25 -0.72 -3.63 1.76
C VAL A 25 -0.81 -4.86 2.66
N TYR A 26 -1.45 -5.92 2.18
CA TYR A 26 -1.57 -7.17 2.92
C TYR A 26 -0.20 -7.79 3.25
N PHE A 27 0.67 -7.97 2.25
CA PHE A 27 2.01 -8.52 2.47
C PHE A 27 2.88 -7.62 3.33
N ALA A 28 2.84 -6.29 3.13
CA ALA A 28 3.59 -5.35 3.96
C ALA A 28 3.14 -5.39 5.43
N SER A 29 1.83 -5.44 5.68
CA SER A 29 1.29 -5.57 7.05
C SER A 29 1.73 -6.86 7.74
N LEU A 30 1.77 -7.98 7.01
CA LEU A 30 2.24 -9.27 7.53
C LEU A 30 3.73 -9.27 7.85
N ILE A 31 4.55 -8.76 6.94
CA ILE A 31 6.01 -8.66 7.15
C ILE A 31 6.28 -7.76 8.35
N PHE A 32 5.59 -6.61 8.44
CA PHE A 32 5.70 -5.70 9.57
C PHE A 32 5.27 -6.36 10.88
N PHE A 33 4.14 -7.08 10.89
CA PHE A 33 3.67 -7.81 12.06
C PHE A 33 4.68 -8.86 12.52
N VAL A 34 5.19 -9.71 11.62
CA VAL A 34 6.16 -10.77 11.99
C VAL A 34 7.45 -10.18 12.56
N LEU A 35 7.92 -9.04 12.04
CA LEU A 35 9.17 -8.41 12.47
C LEU A 35 9.04 -7.58 13.75
N GLU A 36 7.94 -6.84 13.90
CA GLU A 36 7.77 -5.86 14.99
C GLU A 36 6.92 -6.39 16.15
N HIS A 37 6.02 -7.35 15.95
CA HIS A 37 5.08 -7.81 17.00
C HIS A 37 5.79 -8.34 18.25
N LYS A 38 6.98 -8.92 18.11
CA LYS A 38 7.77 -9.42 19.26
C LYS A 38 8.61 -8.36 19.96
N VAL A 39 8.90 -7.23 19.29
CA VAL A 39 9.88 -6.24 19.75
C VAL A 39 9.20 -4.94 20.17
N ASN A 40 8.06 -4.62 19.56
CA ASN A 40 7.39 -3.34 19.68
C ASN A 40 6.06 -3.50 20.42
N PRO A 41 5.93 -2.94 21.64
CA PRO A 41 4.69 -3.02 22.40
C PRO A 41 3.53 -2.23 21.75
N MET A 42 3.79 -1.41 20.72
CA MET A 42 2.74 -0.71 19.96
C MET A 42 2.05 -1.60 18.91
N VAL A 43 2.66 -2.74 18.53
CA VAL A 43 2.09 -3.71 17.59
C VAL A 43 1.56 -4.90 18.40
N THR A 44 0.46 -4.69 19.11
CA THR A 44 -0.17 -5.73 19.93
C THR A 44 -0.92 -6.77 19.10
N ASP A 45 -1.55 -6.33 18.02
CA ASP A 45 -2.45 -7.15 17.21
C ASP A 45 -2.15 -6.97 15.73
N TYR A 46 -2.55 -7.96 14.92
CA TYR A 46 -2.44 -7.85 13.47
C TYR A 46 -3.23 -6.66 12.91
N TRP A 47 -4.34 -6.30 13.57
CA TRP A 47 -5.12 -5.12 13.20
C TRP A 47 -4.32 -3.82 13.28
N SER A 48 -3.44 -3.69 14.26
CA SER A 48 -2.54 -2.54 14.43
C SER A 48 -1.53 -2.44 13.28
N ALA A 49 -0.99 -3.59 12.84
CA ALA A 49 -0.08 -3.66 11.71
C ALA A 49 -0.78 -3.40 10.36
N LEU A 50 -2.03 -3.87 10.22
CA LEU A 50 -2.86 -3.57 9.05
C LEU A 50 -3.16 -2.08 8.96
N TRP A 51 -3.55 -1.47 10.08
CA TRP A 51 -3.76 -0.02 10.18
C TRP A 51 -2.50 0.76 9.81
N TRP A 52 -1.34 0.37 10.36
CA TRP A 52 -0.05 0.96 9.98
C TRP A 52 0.17 0.93 8.47
N ALA A 53 0.00 -0.23 7.83
CA ALA A 53 0.26 -0.38 6.39
C ALA A 53 -0.69 0.48 5.54
N PHE A 54 -1.96 0.61 5.92
CA PHE A 54 -2.93 1.48 5.24
C PHE A 54 -2.60 2.98 5.39
N MET A 55 -2.14 3.40 6.56
CA MET A 55 -1.76 4.80 6.80
C MET A 55 -0.45 5.17 6.11
N ASP A 56 0.47 4.23 6.00
CA ASP A 56 1.78 4.41 5.38
C ASP A 56 1.69 4.42 3.84
N VAL A 57 0.88 3.52 3.25
CA VAL A 57 0.63 3.53 1.79
C VAL A 57 -0.14 4.78 1.35
N THR A 58 -0.96 5.38 2.22
CA THR A 58 -1.65 6.65 1.93
C THR A 58 -0.80 7.87 2.25
N THR A 59 0.43 7.67 2.75
CA THR A 59 1.36 8.73 3.18
C THR A 59 0.82 9.66 4.29
N VAL A 60 -0.30 9.30 4.91
CA VAL A 60 -0.86 10.01 6.06
C VAL A 60 0.02 9.78 7.29
N GLY A 61 0.66 8.61 7.37
CA GLY A 61 1.49 8.20 8.49
C GLY A 61 0.65 7.67 9.66
N SER A 62 1.20 6.75 10.43
CA SER A 62 0.51 6.13 11.56
C SER A 62 1.16 6.50 12.90
N ASN A 63 0.45 6.30 14.01
CA ASN A 63 1.03 6.47 15.35
C ASN A 63 1.97 5.32 15.76
N ILE A 64 2.08 4.27 14.94
CA ILE A 64 2.95 3.13 15.14
C ILE A 64 4.22 3.33 14.31
N TYR A 65 5.36 3.34 14.99
CA TYR A 65 6.67 3.53 14.36
C TYR A 65 7.45 2.22 14.35
N ALA A 66 8.11 1.94 13.23
CA ALA A 66 9.04 0.82 13.10
C ALA A 66 10.28 1.03 13.97
N VAL A 67 10.57 0.10 14.87
CA VAL A 67 11.79 0.14 15.70
C VAL A 67 12.93 -0.60 15.03
N THR A 68 12.62 -1.69 14.33
CA THR A 68 13.58 -2.54 13.61
C THR A 68 14.11 -1.87 12.33
N PRO A 69 15.39 -2.08 11.98
CA PRO A 69 15.96 -1.54 10.74
C PRO A 69 15.21 -2.02 9.49
N THR A 70 14.80 -3.29 9.47
CA THR A 70 14.00 -3.89 8.40
C THR A 70 12.61 -3.27 8.30
N GLY A 71 11.94 -3.02 9.43
CA GLY A 71 10.65 -2.34 9.45
C GLY A 71 10.73 -0.91 8.92
N LYS A 72 11.80 -0.17 9.26
CA LYS A 72 12.02 1.19 8.75
C LYS A 72 12.22 1.23 7.24
N ILE A 73 12.99 0.30 6.69
CA ILE A 73 13.15 0.18 5.23
C ILE A 73 11.80 -0.13 4.58
N LEU A 74 11.02 -1.05 5.17
CA LEU A 74 9.69 -1.37 4.68
C LEU A 74 8.77 -0.14 4.66
N SER A 75 8.82 0.71 5.70
CA SER A 75 8.01 1.94 5.75
C SER A 75 8.35 2.89 4.60
N VAL A 76 9.64 3.10 4.33
CA VAL A 76 10.07 3.98 3.22
C VAL A 76 9.64 3.42 1.87
N VAL A 77 9.77 2.11 1.66
CA VAL A 77 9.36 1.45 0.42
C VAL A 77 7.85 1.54 0.23
N LEU A 78 7.06 1.30 1.29
CA LEU A 78 5.60 1.35 1.22
C LEU A 78 5.08 2.76 0.97
N ALA A 79 5.66 3.79 1.62
CA ALA A 79 5.36 5.19 1.35
C ALA A 79 5.71 5.59 -0.10
N ALA A 80 6.85 5.14 -0.62
CA ALA A 80 7.25 5.39 -2.01
C ALA A 80 6.25 4.75 -3.01
N LEU A 81 5.82 3.51 -2.74
CA LEU A 81 4.79 2.83 -3.55
C LEU A 81 3.44 3.56 -3.50
N GLY A 82 3.09 4.09 -2.32
CA GLY A 82 1.91 4.92 -2.12
C GLY A 82 1.88 6.20 -2.96
N MET A 83 3.00 6.92 -3.02
CA MET A 83 3.08 8.15 -3.84
C MET A 83 3.02 7.89 -5.34
N MET A 84 3.51 6.73 -5.81
CA MET A 84 3.39 6.34 -7.22
C MET A 84 1.92 6.09 -7.64
N MET A 85 1.00 6.06 -6.69
CA MET A 85 -0.42 5.77 -6.92
C MET A 85 -1.21 6.93 -7.53
N PHE A 86 -0.84 8.17 -7.19
CA PHE A 86 -1.55 9.37 -7.66
C PHE A 86 -1.36 9.66 -9.16
N PRO A 87 -0.13 9.62 -9.71
CA PRO A 87 0.11 9.93 -11.12
C PRO A 87 -0.61 8.98 -12.08
N ILE A 88 -0.69 7.69 -11.71
CA ILE A 88 -1.31 6.65 -12.52
C ILE A 88 -2.83 6.91 -12.66
N PHE A 89 -3.49 7.32 -11.58
CA PHE A 89 -4.93 7.67 -11.61
C PHE A 89 -5.20 8.91 -12.49
N THR A 90 -4.34 9.93 -12.42
CA THR A 90 -4.48 11.15 -13.24
C THR A 90 -4.32 10.86 -14.74
N VAL A 91 -3.37 9.99 -15.11
CA VAL A 91 -3.21 9.54 -16.51
C VAL A 91 -4.46 8.81 -16.97
N TYR A 92 -5.05 7.94 -16.15
CA TYR A 92 -6.26 7.19 -16.51
C TYR A 92 -7.52 8.06 -16.67
N VAL A 93 -7.69 9.10 -15.86
CA VAL A 93 -8.85 10.00 -15.98
C VAL A 93 -8.72 10.95 -17.18
N THR A 94 -7.49 11.26 -17.60
CA THR A 94 -7.20 12.22 -18.68
C THR A 94 -7.07 11.55 -20.06
N SER A 95 -6.86 10.23 -20.13
CA SER A 95 -6.70 9.45 -21.38
C SER A 95 -8.03 8.90 -21.89
#